data_AF-A0A150MKE6-F1
#
_entry.id   AF-A0A150MKE6-F1
#
_cell.length_a   1.000
_cell.length_b   1.000
_cell.length_c   1.000
_cell.angle_alpha   90.00
_cell.angle_beta   90.00
_cell.angle_gamma   90.00
#
_symmetry.space_group_name_H-M   'P 1'
#
loop_
_entity.id
_entity.type
_entity.pdbx_description
1 polymer ?
#
loop_
_entity_poly.entity_id
_entity_poly.type
_entity_poly.pdbx_seq_one_letter_code
_entity_poly.pdbx_strand_id
1 'polypeptide(L)'
;MAESFGWSELFIGIIIVAIVGNAAEHASAVMMAYKNKMNVAVEIAVGSTLQIAMFVAPVLVLVSLLFPEKMPLVFSLPELVAMAASVLLMIVLSNDGDTNWFEGATLLAAYIIMGIGFYLL
;
A
#
# COMPACT_ATOMS: atom_id res chain seq x y z
N MET A 1 -7.49 -17.49 -11.34
CA MET A 1 -7.05 -16.12 -11.68
C MET A 1 -5.62 -16.13 -12.19
N ALA A 2 -4.66 -16.64 -11.41
CA ALA A 2 -3.28 -16.83 -11.84
C ALA A 2 -3.16 -17.70 -13.11
N GLU A 3 -3.65 -18.95 -13.08
CA GLU A 3 -3.56 -19.87 -14.24
C GLU A 3 -4.40 -19.44 -15.46
N SER A 4 -5.49 -18.70 -15.24
CA SER A 4 -6.40 -18.28 -16.31
C SER A 4 -5.97 -17.00 -17.02
N PHE A 5 -5.27 -16.10 -16.33
CA PHE A 5 -4.81 -14.81 -16.86
C PHE A 5 -3.28 -14.71 -17.01
N GLY A 6 -2.54 -15.72 -16.55
CA GLY A 6 -1.07 -15.73 -16.57
C GLY A 6 -0.43 -14.75 -15.57
N TRP A 7 -1.14 -14.38 -14.51
CA TRP A 7 -0.65 -13.42 -13.52
C TRP A 7 0.06 -14.13 -12.38
N SER A 8 1.15 -13.54 -11.87
CA SER A 8 1.82 -14.05 -10.68
C SER A 8 0.93 -13.90 -9.44
N GLU A 9 1.01 -14.86 -8.52
CA GLU A 9 0.31 -14.80 -7.24
C GLU A 9 0.72 -13.55 -6.44
N LEU A 10 1.97 -13.14 -6.60
CA LEU A 10 2.54 -11.93 -6.02
C LEU A 10 1.85 -10.67 -6.56
N PHE A 11 1.67 -10.54 -7.89
CA PHE A 11 0.93 -9.43 -8.47
C PHE A 11 -0.52 -9.36 -7.98
N ILE A 12 -1.19 -10.52 -7.92
CA ILE A 12 -2.57 -10.61 -7.42
C ILE A 12 -2.64 -10.14 -5.96
N GLY A 13 -1.71 -10.59 -5.11
CA GLY A 13 -1.65 -10.20 -3.70
C GLY A 13 -1.36 -8.71 -3.51
N ILE A 14 -0.29 -8.20 -4.12
CA ILE A 14 0.20 -6.84 -3.89
C ILE A 14 -0.70 -5.77 -4.51
N ILE A 15 -1.28 -6.03 -5.69
CA ILE A 15 -2.05 -5.02 -6.41
C ILE A 15 -3.55 -5.26 -6.25
N ILE A 16 -4.04 -6.43 -6.65
CA ILE A 16 -5.49 -6.66 -6.74
C ILE A 16 -6.11 -6.78 -5.35
N VAL A 17 -5.56 -7.66 -4.51
CA VAL A 17 -6.09 -7.90 -3.16
C VAL A 17 -5.93 -6.65 -2.29
N ALA A 18 -4.80 -5.96 -2.36
CA ALA A 18 -4.57 -4.73 -1.60
C ALA A 18 -5.56 -3.61 -1.96
N ILE A 19 -5.82 -3.38 -3.26
CA ILE A 19 -6.79 -2.38 -3.70
C ILE A 19 -8.19 -2.70 -3.14
N VAL A 20 -8.61 -3.96 -3.23
CA VAL A 20 -9.94 -4.37 -2.74
C VAL A 20 -10.02 -4.26 -1.22
N GLY A 21 -8.98 -4.69 -0.50
CA GLY A 21 -8.92 -4.66 0.96
C GLY A 21 -9.00 -3.24 1.54
N ASN A 22 -8.39 -2.27 0.87
CA ASN A 22 -8.28 -0.89 1.36
C ASN A 22 -9.21 0.10 0.62
N ALA A 23 -10.10 -0.38 -0.26
CA ALA A 23 -10.93 0.46 -1.13
C ALA A 23 -11.79 1.47 -0.36
N ALA A 24 -12.40 1.03 0.75
CA ALA A 24 -13.30 1.87 1.55
C ALA A 24 -12.55 3.03 2.24
N GLU A 25 -11.34 2.77 2.74
CA GLU A 25 -10.49 3.76 3.39
C GLU A 25 -9.96 4.78 2.36
N HIS A 26 -9.49 4.29 1.21
CA HIS A 26 -9.07 5.15 0.10
C HIS A 26 -10.20 6.06 -0.39
N ALA A 27 -11.41 5.50 -0.59
CA ALA A 27 -12.57 6.29 -0.99
C ALA A 27 -12.92 7.38 0.05
N SER A 28 -12.80 7.05 1.33
CA SER A 28 -13.02 7.99 2.43
C SER A 28 -11.96 9.11 2.44
N ALA A 29 -10.69 8.76 2.25
CA ALA A 29 -9.60 9.73 2.16
C ALA A 29 -9.77 10.69 0.98
N VAL A 30 -10.10 10.17 -0.22
CA VAL A 30 -10.36 11.00 -1.42
C VAL A 30 -11.56 11.91 -1.21
N MET A 31 -12.63 11.42 -0.57
CA MET A 31 -13.80 12.23 -0.24
C MET A 31 -13.46 13.36 0.74
N MET A 32 -12.61 13.10 1.74
CA MET A 32 -12.17 14.14 2.69
C MET A 32 -11.26 15.16 2.01
N ALA A 33 -10.36 14.73 1.13
CA ALA A 33 -9.53 15.62 0.32
C ALA A 33 -10.40 16.53 -0.56
N TYR A 34 -11.42 15.98 -1.22
CA TYR A 34 -12.39 16.74 -2.03
C TYR A 34 -13.16 17.79 -1.20
N LYS A 35 -13.43 17.48 0.08
CA LYS A 35 -14.06 18.41 1.04
C LYS A 35 -13.08 19.42 1.65
N ASN A 36 -11.89 19.56 1.05
CA ASN A 36 -10.81 20.43 1.52
C ASN A 36 -10.33 20.09 2.95
N LYS A 37 -10.45 18.82 3.36
CA LYS A 37 -9.97 18.30 4.65
C LYS A 37 -8.73 17.44 4.43
N MET A 38 -7.68 18.03 3.88
CA MET A 38 -6.46 17.30 3.50
C MET A 38 -5.78 16.62 4.69
N ASN A 39 -5.69 17.30 5.85
CA ASN A 39 -5.12 16.72 7.06
C ASN A 39 -5.81 15.40 7.45
N VAL A 40 -7.14 15.35 7.35
CA VAL A 40 -7.92 14.14 7.64
C VAL A 40 -7.68 13.06 6.59
N ALA A 41 -7.54 13.44 5.32
CA ALA A 41 -7.23 12.49 4.25
C ALA A 41 -5.86 11.82 4.46
N VAL A 42 -4.83 12.61 4.81
CA VAL A 42 -3.49 12.11 5.13
C VAL A 42 -3.50 11.25 6.40
N GLU A 43 -4.23 11.67 7.43
CA GLU A 43 -4.40 10.90 8.67
C GLU A 43 -5.03 9.54 8.41
N ILE A 44 -6.08 9.46 7.58
CA ILE A 44 -6.70 8.18 7.18
C ILE A 44 -5.67 7.28 6.48
N ALA A 45 -4.93 7.81 5.49
CA ALA A 45 -3.99 7.03 4.70
C ALA A 45 -2.78 6.53 5.52
N VAL A 46 -2.14 7.43 6.27
CA VAL A 46 -0.98 7.10 7.11
C VAL A 46 -1.40 6.25 8.30
N GLY A 47 -2.54 6.55 8.93
CA GLY A 47 -3.10 5.80 10.05
C GLY A 47 -3.41 4.36 9.68
N SER A 48 -4.10 4.12 8.56
CA SER A 48 -4.35 2.78 8.03
C SER A 48 -3.04 2.04 7.74
N THR A 49 -2.08 2.69 7.09
CA THR A 49 -0.77 2.09 6.80
C THR A 49 -0.02 1.68 8.06
N LEU A 50 0.01 2.55 9.08
CA LEU A 50 0.62 2.25 10.38
C LEU A 50 -0.12 1.11 11.10
N GLN A 51 -1.44 1.06 11.04
CA GLN A 51 -2.23 -0.04 11.59
C GLN A 51 -1.89 -1.36 10.90
N ILE A 52 -1.75 -1.37 9.57
CA ILE A 52 -1.36 -2.58 8.83
C ILE A 52 0.02 -3.05 9.29
N ALA A 53 1.00 -2.15 9.35
CA ALA A 53 2.38 -2.48 9.70
C ALA A 53 2.57 -2.88 11.18
N MET A 54 1.93 -2.16 12.11
CA MET A 54 2.15 -2.32 13.55
C MET A 54 1.17 -3.28 14.22
N PHE A 55 0.02 -3.54 13.60
CA PHE A 55 -1.02 -4.37 14.19
C PHE A 55 -1.38 -5.56 13.30
N VAL A 56 -1.82 -5.32 12.06
CA VAL A 56 -2.35 -6.40 11.20
C VAL A 56 -1.26 -7.44 10.90
N ALA A 57 -0.11 -7.03 10.37
CA ALA A 57 0.96 -7.97 10.03
C ALA A 57 1.49 -8.74 11.26
N PRO A 58 1.82 -8.11 12.40
CA PRO A 58 2.21 -8.84 13.60
C PRO A 58 1.15 -9.82 14.11
N VAL A 59 -0.13 -9.42 14.11
CA VAL A 59 -1.22 -10.31 14.52
C VAL A 59 -1.34 -11.49 13.57
N LEU A 60 -1.23 -11.30 12.26
CA LEU A 60 -1.26 -12.40 11.28
C LEU A 60 -0.09 -13.38 11.48
N VAL A 61 1.11 -12.88 11.74
CA VAL A 61 2.27 -13.72 12.08
C VAL A 61 1.97 -14.56 13.33
N LEU A 62 1.47 -13.94 14.39
CA LEU A 62 1.13 -14.65 15.64
C LEU A 62 0.00 -15.67 15.44
N VAL A 63 -1.04 -15.33 14.69
CA VAL A 63 -2.16 -16.24 14.37
C VAL A 63 -1.67 -17.41 13.54
N SER A 64 -0.73 -17.20 12.61
CA SER A 64 -0.17 -18.29 11.79
C SER A 64 0.52 -19.39 12.62
N LEU A 65 0.98 -19.07 13.84
CA LEU A 65 1.58 -20.07 14.74
C LEU A 65 0.58 -21.13 15.24
N LEU A 66 -0.71 -20.85 15.13
CA LEU A 66 -1.78 -21.79 15.48
C LEU A 66 -2.11 -22.77 14.35
N PHE A 67 -1.57 -22.56 13.15
CA PHE A 67 -1.82 -23.36 11.96
C PHE A 67 -0.56 -24.15 11.53
N PRO A 68 -0.72 -25.20 10.71
CA PRO A 68 0.42 -25.97 10.20
C PRO A 68 1.39 -25.13 9.35
N GLU A 69 0.82 -24.23 8.53
CA GLU A 69 1.55 -23.31 7.68
C GLU A 69 1.86 -22.01 8.45
N LYS A 70 3.14 -21.70 8.60
CA LYS A 70 3.62 -20.52 9.33
C LYS A 70 3.89 -19.39 8.35
N MET A 71 3.49 -18.17 8.71
CA MET A 71 3.76 -16.96 7.95
C MET A 71 4.94 -16.22 8.59
N PRO A 72 6.19 -16.42 8.13
CA PRO A 72 7.30 -15.60 8.58
C PRO A 72 7.18 -14.19 7.95
N LEU A 73 7.72 -13.18 8.63
CA LEU A 73 7.78 -11.82 8.10
C LEU A 73 8.96 -11.68 7.11
N VAL A 74 8.88 -12.40 5.99
CA VAL A 74 9.90 -12.43 4.94
C VAL A 74 9.32 -11.79 3.69
N PHE A 75 9.94 -10.70 3.27
CA PHE A 75 9.58 -9.98 2.04
C PHE A 75 10.67 -10.19 0.99
N SER A 76 10.28 -10.26 -0.28
CA SER A 76 11.24 -10.29 -1.38
C SER A 76 11.97 -8.95 -1.51
N LEU A 77 13.12 -8.94 -2.20
CA LEU A 77 13.87 -7.70 -2.41
C LEU A 77 13.03 -6.62 -3.15
N PRO A 78 12.27 -6.95 -4.22
CA PRO A 78 11.36 -5.98 -4.85
C PRO A 78 10.30 -5.41 -3.90
N GLU A 79 9.70 -6.25 -3.05
CA GLU A 79 8.72 -5.80 -2.05
C GLU A 79 9.33 -4.81 -1.06
N LEU A 80 10.50 -5.15 -0.50
CA LEU A 80 11.16 -4.33 0.51
C LEU A 80 11.59 -2.98 -0.07
N VAL A 81 12.12 -2.97 -1.29
CA VAL A 81 12.52 -1.75 -1.99
C VAL A 81 11.31 -0.88 -2.33
N ALA A 82 10.20 -1.48 -2.80
CA ALA A 82 8.97 -0.75 -3.09
C ALA A 82 8.37 -0.09 -1.85
N MET A 83 8.31 -0.82 -0.73
CA MET A 83 7.85 -0.28 0.56
C MET A 83 8.74 0.88 1.04
N ALA A 84 10.06 0.69 1.04
CA ALA A 84 11.00 1.72 1.47
C ALA A 84 10.93 2.98 0.58
N ALA A 85 10.88 2.80 -0.74
CA ALA A 85 10.73 3.91 -1.69
C ALA A 85 9.41 4.66 -1.47
N SER A 86 8.30 3.95 -1.23
CA SER A 86 7.00 4.57 -0.97
C SER A 86 7.01 5.42 0.30
N VAL A 87 7.64 4.93 1.38
CA VAL A 87 7.80 5.69 2.63
C VAL A 87 8.66 6.93 2.41
N LEU A 88 9.79 6.80 1.71
CA LEU A 88 10.67 7.94 1.41
C LEU A 88 9.97 9.00 0.56
N LEU A 89 9.23 8.60 -0.48
CA LEU A 89 8.44 9.52 -1.30
C LEU A 89 7.39 10.24 -0.46
N MET A 90 6.67 9.53 0.41
CA MET A 90 5.67 10.14 1.29
C MET A 90 6.31 11.18 2.22
N ILE A 91 7.47 10.88 2.81
CA ILE A 91 8.20 11.81 3.69
C ILE A 91 8.61 13.07 2.92
N VAL A 92 9.20 12.90 1.73
CA VAL A 92 9.70 14.02 0.92
C VAL A 92 8.56 14.93 0.47
N LEU A 93 7.44 14.34 0.02
CA LEU A 93 6.30 15.09 -0.52
C LEU A 93 5.38 15.67 0.55
N SER A 94 5.48 15.22 1.81
CA SER A 94 4.66 15.76 2.91
C SER A 94 5.42 16.77 3.79
N ASN A 95 6.67 17.10 3.43
CA ASN A 95 7.57 17.83 4.33
C ASN A 95 7.26 19.33 4.43
N ASP A 96 6.72 19.93 3.37
CA ASP A 96 6.31 21.34 3.34
C ASP A 96 4.92 21.57 3.94
N GLY A 97 4.14 20.50 4.17
CA GLY A 97 2.86 20.52 4.87
C GLY A 97 1.67 20.98 4.02
N ASP A 98 1.92 21.35 2.76
CA ASP A 98 0.92 21.66 1.76
C ASP A 98 0.85 20.51 0.73
N THR A 99 -0.18 20.51 -0.12
CA THR A 99 -0.32 19.49 -1.17
C THR A 99 -0.63 20.12 -2.51
N ASN A 100 -0.02 19.59 -3.57
CA ASN A 100 -0.22 20.01 -4.94
C ASN A 100 -0.71 18.85 -5.84
N TRP A 101 -1.44 19.18 -6.91
CA TRP A 101 -1.89 18.20 -7.89
C TRP A 101 -0.72 17.44 -8.54
N PHE A 102 0.42 18.12 -8.71
CA PHE A 102 1.62 17.52 -9.28
C PHE A 102 2.23 16.47 -8.35
N GLU A 103 2.26 16.72 -7.04
CA GLU A 103 2.74 15.75 -6.05
C GLU A 103 1.84 14.52 -6.01
N GLY A 104 0.52 14.72 -6.06
CA GLY A 104 -0.44 13.62 -6.22
C GLY A 104 -0.21 12.82 -7.50
N ALA A 105 0.07 13.48 -8.61
CA ALA A 105 0.42 12.82 -9.88
C ALA A 105 1.75 12.05 -9.79
N THR A 106 2.75 12.58 -9.07
CA THR A 106 4.03 11.89 -8.81
C THR A 106 3.81 10.60 -8.02
N LEU A 107 2.99 10.63 -6.97
CA LEU A 107 2.65 9.45 -6.17
C LEU A 107 1.92 8.38 -7.00
N LEU A 108 0.93 8.79 -7.81
CA LEU A 108 0.22 7.88 -8.71
C LEU A 108 1.14 7.28 -9.78
N ALA A 109 2.04 8.08 -10.35
CA ALA A 109 3.01 7.60 -11.33
C ALA A 109 3.97 6.56 -10.72
N ALA A 110 4.49 6.83 -9.51
CA ALA A 110 5.33 5.88 -8.79
C ALA A 110 4.58 4.56 -8.53
N TYR A 111 3.32 4.63 -8.07
CA TYR A 111 2.48 3.46 -7.85
C TYR A 111 2.25 2.64 -9.13
N ILE A 112 1.93 3.28 -10.25
CA ILE A 112 1.72 2.60 -11.53
C ILE A 112 3.01 1.92 -12.01
N ILE A 113 4.16 2.60 -11.92
CA ILE A 113 5.45 2.03 -12.32
C ILE A 113 5.78 0.80 -11.48
N MET A 114 5.59 0.86 -10.16
CA MET A 114 5.78 -0.29 -9.28
C MET A 114 4.79 -1.41 -9.62
N GLY A 115 3.52 -1.10 -9.89
CA GLY A 115 2.51 -2.07 -10.29
C GLY A 115 2.84 -2.81 -11.59
N ILE A 116 3.35 -2.10 -12.60
CA ILE A 116 3.86 -2.71 -13.84
C ILE A 116 5.09 -3.57 -13.54
N GLY A 117 6.00 -3.11 -12.67
CA GLY A 117 7.15 -3.89 -12.22
C GLY A 117 6.74 -5.23 -11.60
N PHE A 118 5.77 -5.22 -10.68
CA PHE A 118 5.25 -6.44 -10.06
C PHE A 118 4.46 -7.33 -11.03
N TYR A 119 3.82 -6.76 -12.04
CA TYR A 119 3.14 -7.53 -13.08
C TYR A 119 4.13 -8.32 -13.96
N LEU A 120 5.33 -7.80 -14.17
CA LEU A 120 6.36 -8.41 -15.02
C LEU A 120 7.25 -9.44 -14.28
N LEU A 121 7.07 -9.57 -12.96
CA LEU A 121 7.72 -10.60 -12.12
C LEU A 121 6.88 -11.88 -12.08
#